data_AF-A0A7V4ZXM6-F1
#
_entry.id   AF-A0A7V4ZXM6-F1
#
_cell.length_a   1.000
_cell.length_b   1.000
_cell.length_c   1.000
_cell.angle_alpha   90.00
_cell.angle_beta   90.00
_cell.angle_gamma   90.00
#
_symmetry.space_group_name_H-M   'P 1'
#
loop_
_entity.id
_entity.type
_entity.pdbx_description
1 polymer ?
#
loop_
_entity_poly.entity_id
_entity_poly.type
_entity_poly.pdbx_seq_one_letter_code
_entity_poly.pdbx_strand_id
1 'polypeptide(L)'
;MAGPISFGYVGKGLGFAILNGSSIEAKSVGSTTFGFSVSERILLYGGYAFRVFPFGGTPVDTGINLKTFVQGTTAFQRTLLEIPDLAKEGADLLMNNPFSLTSGIGIDAGVLFPLSSCVKLGIVARNLFTPTTRSDYTSLDAFLSKEQPSPAVKGNVPMDLSVGVQYAPSLGVMELYFRKLRIMVDYNDSLDFLTHPSTAVNPVLKVGIGAEVQVLEVLWIRAGISQGLLACGFGLDYGVIQVNFAVYGTEQSVEPGIRPVFNIAFGLEITLK
;
A
#
# COMPACT_ATOMS: atom_id res chain seq x y z
N MET A 1 4.93 -20.24 9.76
CA MET A 1 3.76 -19.42 9.34
C MET A 1 3.29 -18.60 10.54
N ALA A 2 4.00 -17.52 10.87
CA ALA A 2 3.36 -16.41 11.56
C ALA A 2 2.77 -15.56 10.44
N GLY A 3 1.44 -15.38 10.41
CA GLY A 3 0.82 -14.50 9.41
C GLY A 3 1.36 -13.07 9.53
N PRO A 4 0.95 -12.15 8.64
CA PRO A 4 1.36 -10.75 8.73
C PRO A 4 0.97 -10.17 10.09
N ILE A 5 1.92 -10.10 11.02
CA ILE A 5 1.74 -9.44 12.30
C ILE A 5 1.99 -7.95 12.04
N SER A 6 0.96 -7.15 12.28
CA SER A 6 1.07 -5.71 12.33
C SER A 6 0.79 -5.25 13.75
N PHE A 7 1.65 -4.38 14.26
CA PHE A 7 1.48 -3.72 15.53
C PHE A 7 1.76 -2.23 15.34
N GLY A 8 0.88 -1.38 15.84
CA GLY A 8 1.09 0.06 15.75
C GLY A 8 0.41 0.79 16.88
N TYR A 9 0.91 1.98 17.16
CA TYR A 9 0.35 2.90 18.12
C TYR A 9 0.30 4.29 17.48
N VAL A 10 -0.83 4.96 17.64
CA VAL A 10 -0.99 6.36 17.25
C VAL A 10 -1.62 7.10 18.43
N GLY A 11 -0.96 8.16 18.89
CA GLY A 11 -1.42 8.95 20.03
C GLY A 11 -0.70 10.28 20.15
N LYS A 12 -1.46 11.34 20.43
CA LYS A 12 -0.95 12.71 20.69
C LYS A 12 0.01 13.24 19.61
N GLY A 13 -0.25 12.89 18.35
CA GLY A 13 0.57 13.29 17.21
C GLY A 13 1.77 12.38 16.93
N LEU A 14 2.11 11.42 17.79
CA LEU A 14 3.12 10.41 17.51
C LEU A 14 2.46 9.14 16.95
N GLY A 15 3.07 8.55 15.93
CA GLY A 15 2.66 7.27 15.38
C GLY A 15 3.87 6.38 15.16
N PHE A 16 3.78 5.11 15.54
CA PHE A 16 4.75 4.11 15.11
C PHE A 16 4.04 2.82 14.71
N ALA A 17 4.58 2.09 13.75
CA ALA A 17 4.05 0.81 13.33
C ALA A 17 5.14 -0.14 12.86
N ILE A 18 4.99 -1.42 13.19
CA ILE A 18 5.75 -2.55 12.68
C ILE A 18 4.79 -3.37 11.84
N LEU A 19 5.09 -3.53 10.55
CA LEU A 19 4.24 -4.27 9.62
C LEU A 19 5.07 -5.40 9.02
N ASN A 20 4.62 -6.64 9.19
CA ASN A 20 5.08 -7.76 8.37
C ASN A 20 4.10 -7.97 7.20
N GLY A 21 4.64 -8.19 6.01
CA GLY A 21 3.88 -8.57 4.83
C GLY A 21 4.55 -9.75 4.15
N SER A 22 3.79 -10.82 3.98
CA SER A 22 4.18 -11.97 3.15
C SER A 22 3.39 -11.92 1.85
N SER A 23 4.05 -12.08 0.71
CA SER A 23 3.38 -12.19 -0.59
C SER A 23 3.92 -13.36 -1.39
N ILE A 24 3.01 -13.98 -2.14
CA ILE A 24 3.32 -14.99 -3.13
C ILE A 24 2.70 -14.49 -4.43
N GLU A 25 3.53 -14.29 -5.43
CA GLU A 25 3.11 -13.86 -6.76
C GLU A 25 3.39 -14.97 -7.76
N ALA A 26 2.38 -15.31 -8.57
CA ALA A 26 2.52 -16.24 -9.69
C ALA A 26 2.16 -15.50 -10.99
N LYS A 27 3.10 -15.47 -11.93
CA LYS A 27 2.95 -14.79 -13.23
C LYS A 27 3.22 -15.79 -14.35
N SER A 28 2.39 -15.79 -15.38
CA SER A 28 2.68 -16.51 -16.62
C SER A 28 3.77 -15.74 -17.39
N VAL A 29 4.91 -16.39 -17.63
CA VAL A 29 6.06 -15.83 -18.37
C VAL A 29 6.08 -16.34 -19.82
N GLY A 30 5.36 -17.43 -20.10
CA GLY A 30 5.12 -17.98 -21.43
C GLY A 30 3.88 -18.87 -21.45
N SER A 31 3.60 -19.52 -22.57
CA SER A 31 2.41 -20.39 -22.74
C SER A 31 2.38 -21.58 -21.78
N THR A 32 3.54 -22.04 -21.31
CA THR A 32 3.68 -23.20 -20.41
C THR A 32 4.54 -22.94 -19.18
N THR A 33 5.12 -21.74 -19.04
CA THR A 33 6.07 -21.38 -17.96
C THR A 33 5.46 -20.36 -17.01
N PHE A 34 5.58 -20.62 -15.72
CA PHE A 34 5.14 -19.77 -14.63
C PHE A 34 6.35 -19.31 -13.80
N GLY A 35 6.45 -18.01 -13.56
CA GLY A 35 7.35 -17.42 -12.59
C GLY A 35 6.65 -17.28 -11.25
N PHE A 36 7.29 -17.77 -10.20
CA PHE A 36 6.86 -17.63 -8.82
C PHE A 36 7.83 -16.70 -8.09
N SER A 37 7.29 -15.78 -7.31
CA SER A 37 8.06 -14.90 -6.45
C SER A 37 7.46 -14.93 -5.05
N VAL A 38 8.24 -15.38 -4.08
CA VAL A 38 7.88 -15.36 -2.67
C VAL A 38 8.65 -14.22 -2.02
N SER A 39 7.95 -13.30 -1.38
CA SER A 39 8.59 -12.20 -0.68
C SER A 39 8.08 -12.06 0.74
N GLU A 40 9.00 -11.73 1.64
CA GLU A 40 8.71 -11.37 3.01
C GLU A 40 9.30 -10.00 3.28
N ARG A 41 8.48 -9.10 3.82
CA ARG A 41 8.84 -7.70 4.05
C ARG A 41 8.48 -7.29 5.47
N ILE A 42 9.43 -6.68 6.15
CA ILE A 42 9.23 -6.01 7.43
C ILE A 42 9.37 -4.51 7.18
N LEU A 43 8.37 -3.73 7.58
CA LEU A 43 8.39 -2.27 7.53
C LEU A 43 8.26 -1.72 8.94
N LEU A 44 9.06 -0.72 9.24
CA LEU A 44 8.96 0.10 10.44
C LEU A 44 8.58 1.50 10.00
N TYR A 45 7.54 2.05 10.61
CA TYR A 45 7.09 3.42 10.43
C TYR A 45 7.20 4.17 11.75
N GLY A 46 7.64 5.41 11.67
CA GLY A 46 7.69 6.35 12.80
C GLY A 46 7.38 7.74 12.28
N GLY A 47 6.28 8.31 12.75
CA GLY A 47 5.81 9.61 12.28
C GLY A 47 5.45 10.55 13.42
N TYR A 48 5.54 11.84 13.13
CA TYR A 48 5.08 12.89 14.00
C TYR A 48 4.19 13.86 13.22
N ALA A 49 3.01 14.11 13.75
CA ALA A 49 2.03 15.06 13.26
C ALA A 49 1.82 16.17 14.29
N PHE A 50 1.82 17.40 13.82
CA PHE A 50 1.63 18.60 14.62
C PHE A 50 0.71 19.58 13.91
N ARG A 51 -0.05 20.34 14.70
CA ARG A 51 -1.02 21.32 14.22
C ARG A 51 -0.40 22.71 14.27
N VAL A 52 -0.38 23.39 13.14
CA VAL A 52 0.08 24.77 12.99
C VAL A 52 -1.07 25.70 12.66
N PHE A 53 -0.96 26.98 13.03
CA PHE A 53 -1.97 28.01 12.75
C PHE A 53 -1.39 29.11 11.86
N PRO A 54 -1.08 28.82 10.59
CA PRO A 54 -0.37 29.75 9.71
C PRO A 54 -1.19 31.00 9.40
N PHE A 55 -2.52 30.91 9.43
CA PHE A 55 -3.45 32.00 9.09
C PHE A 55 -4.28 32.48 10.30
N GLY A 56 -3.75 32.35 11.52
CA GLY A 56 -4.32 32.93 12.75
C GLY A 56 -5.60 32.28 13.30
N GLY A 57 -6.40 31.59 12.46
CA GLY A 57 -7.64 30.94 12.88
C GLY A 57 -7.86 29.53 12.33
N THR A 58 -7.32 29.20 11.15
CA THR A 58 -7.48 27.87 10.55
C THR A 58 -6.34 26.94 10.96
N PRO A 59 -6.64 25.82 11.65
CA PRO A 59 -5.61 24.84 11.96
C PRO A 59 -5.19 24.11 10.69
N VAL A 60 -3.90 23.93 10.49
CA VAL A 60 -3.34 23.10 9.41
C VAL A 60 -2.57 21.96 10.08
N ASP A 61 -2.92 20.72 9.74
CA ASP A 61 -2.28 19.54 10.29
C ASP A 61 -1.12 19.14 9.37
N THR A 62 0.10 19.17 9.88
CA THR A 62 1.32 18.78 9.14
C THR A 62 1.92 17.55 9.77
N GLY A 63 2.48 16.65 8.97
CA GLY A 63 3.12 15.45 9.46
C GLY A 63 4.35 15.05 8.64
N ILE A 64 5.31 14.45 9.32
CA ILE A 64 6.49 13.82 8.72
C ILE A 64 6.50 12.37 9.17
N ASN A 65 6.84 11.47 8.25
CA ASN A 65 6.93 10.04 8.51
C ASN A 65 8.27 9.52 8.03
N LEU A 66 8.95 8.78 8.89
CA LEU A 66 10.14 8.02 8.58
C LEU A 66 9.74 6.56 8.42
N LYS A 67 10.19 5.94 7.34
CA LYS A 67 9.98 4.51 7.11
C LYS A 67 11.29 3.81 6.88
N THR A 68 11.41 2.60 7.41
CA THR A 68 12.52 1.71 7.09
C THR A 68 11.93 0.38 6.68
N PHE A 69 12.51 -0.28 5.69
CA PHE A 69 12.02 -1.60 5.31
C PHE A 69 13.17 -2.52 4.94
N VAL A 70 12.95 -3.80 5.19
CA VAL A 70 13.78 -4.89 4.74
C VAL A 70 12.86 -5.91 4.08
N GLN A 71 13.21 -6.31 2.87
CA GLN A 71 12.46 -7.27 2.07
C GLN A 71 13.40 -8.36 1.59
N GLY A 72 13.10 -9.60 1.95
CA GLY A 72 13.66 -10.80 1.34
C GLY A 72 12.78 -11.22 0.17
N THR A 73 13.36 -11.60 -0.96
CA THR A 73 12.61 -12.10 -2.11
C THR A 73 13.36 -13.25 -2.76
N THR A 74 12.67 -14.37 -2.93
CA THR A 74 13.13 -15.55 -3.67
C THR A 74 12.25 -15.71 -4.90
N ALA A 75 12.87 -15.80 -6.07
CA ALA A 75 12.15 -15.97 -7.33
C ALA A 75 12.62 -17.25 -8.04
N PHE A 76 11.68 -17.99 -8.61
CA PHE A 76 11.96 -19.23 -9.35
C PHE A 76 10.95 -19.41 -10.48
N GLN A 77 11.33 -20.19 -11.50
CA GLN A 77 10.47 -20.50 -12.64
C GLN A 77 10.19 -22.00 -12.69
N ARG A 78 8.96 -22.36 -13.10
CA ARG A 78 8.53 -23.75 -13.30
C ARG A 78 7.62 -23.87 -14.51
N THR A 79 7.62 -25.04 -15.11
CA THR A 79 6.71 -25.40 -16.20
C THR A 79 5.40 -25.97 -15.62
N LEU A 80 4.29 -25.89 -16.36
CA LEU A 80 2.96 -26.41 -15.94
C LEU A 80 3.01 -27.89 -15.47
N LEU A 81 3.92 -28.69 -16.04
CA LEU A 81 4.13 -30.10 -15.69
C LEU A 81 4.82 -30.31 -14.34
N GLU A 82 5.54 -29.30 -13.83
CA GLU A 82 6.34 -29.35 -12.60
C GLU A 82 5.60 -28.76 -11.39
N ILE A 83 4.43 -28.13 -11.61
CA ILE A 83 3.58 -27.58 -10.53
C ILE A 83 3.15 -28.64 -9.52
N PRO A 84 2.76 -29.88 -9.92
CA PRO A 84 2.43 -30.93 -8.96
C PRO A 84 3.60 -31.32 -8.03
N ASP A 85 4.84 -31.09 -8.46
CA ASP A 85 6.03 -31.41 -7.67
C ASP A 85 6.42 -30.29 -6.69
N LEU A 86 5.86 -29.09 -6.82
CA LEU A 86 6.06 -27.99 -5.86
C LEU A 86 5.64 -28.36 -4.43
N ALA A 87 4.56 -29.13 -4.29
CA ALA A 87 4.09 -29.61 -2.98
C ALA A 87 5.04 -30.64 -2.35
N LYS A 88 5.87 -31.32 -3.16
CA LYS A 88 6.85 -32.31 -2.71
C LYS A 88 8.18 -31.67 -2.35
N GLU A 89 8.61 -30.64 -3.08
CA GLU A 89 9.87 -29.94 -2.83
C GLU A 89 9.81 -29.00 -1.61
N GLY A 90 8.62 -28.51 -1.23
CA GLY A 90 8.38 -27.88 0.08
C GLY A 90 9.34 -26.73 0.42
N ALA A 91 10.13 -26.89 1.48
CA ALA A 91 11.07 -25.87 1.96
C ALA A 91 12.36 -25.76 1.12
N ASP A 92 12.75 -26.83 0.42
CA ASP A 92 13.99 -26.88 -0.37
C ASP A 92 13.91 -25.95 -1.59
N LEU A 93 12.69 -25.70 -2.07
CA LEU A 93 12.39 -24.66 -3.06
C LEU A 93 12.81 -23.27 -2.61
N LEU A 94 12.59 -22.91 -1.35
CA LEU A 94 12.95 -21.60 -0.86
C LEU A 94 14.45 -21.52 -0.55
N MET A 95 15.06 -22.63 -0.14
CA MET A 95 16.45 -22.70 0.27
C MET A 95 17.43 -22.63 -0.90
N ASN A 96 17.13 -23.29 -2.02
CA ASN A 96 18.05 -23.50 -3.13
C ASN A 96 17.90 -22.50 -4.31
N ASN A 97 16.95 -21.58 -4.23
CA ASN A 97 16.72 -20.60 -5.30
C ASN A 97 17.35 -19.24 -4.98
N PRO A 98 17.66 -18.43 -6.02
CA PRO A 98 18.28 -17.12 -5.84
C PRO A 98 17.50 -16.24 -4.87
N PHE A 99 18.21 -15.68 -3.90
CA PHE A 99 17.65 -14.86 -2.83
C PHE A 99 18.16 -13.43 -2.97
N SER A 100 17.25 -12.46 -2.88
CA SER A 100 17.59 -11.04 -2.90
C SER A 100 17.13 -10.37 -1.61
N LEU A 101 18.03 -9.60 -1.01
CA LEU A 101 17.73 -8.79 0.17
C LEU A 101 17.72 -7.32 -0.26
N THR A 102 16.57 -6.68 -0.12
CA THR A 102 16.41 -5.24 -0.38
C THR A 102 16.13 -4.51 0.91
N SER A 103 16.96 -3.53 1.25
CA SER A 103 16.74 -2.63 2.39
C SER A 103 16.59 -1.19 1.93
N GLY A 104 15.77 -0.41 2.61
CA GLY A 104 15.61 1.01 2.32
C GLY A 104 15.16 1.81 3.54
N ILE A 105 15.46 3.10 3.49
CA ILE A 105 14.99 4.11 4.45
C ILE A 105 14.36 5.22 3.64
N GLY A 106 13.16 5.65 4.01
CA GLY A 106 12.38 6.65 3.29
C GLY A 106 11.83 7.73 4.22
N ILE A 107 11.66 8.93 3.66
CA ILE A 107 10.98 10.04 4.34
C ILE A 107 9.75 10.44 3.51
N ASP A 108 8.62 10.58 4.20
CA ASP A 108 7.37 11.10 3.65
C ASP A 108 6.95 12.36 4.43
N ALA A 109 6.27 13.29 3.77
CA ALA A 109 5.67 14.46 4.40
C ALA A 109 4.24 14.65 3.90
N GLY A 110 3.38 15.20 4.76
CA GLY A 110 2.00 15.47 4.40
C GLY A 110 1.44 16.68 5.12
N VAL A 111 0.50 17.35 4.48
CA VAL A 111 -0.23 18.50 5.03
C VAL A 111 -1.72 18.32 4.73
N LEU A 112 -2.56 18.58 5.72
CA LEU A 112 -4.00 18.55 5.64
C LEU A 112 -4.57 19.94 5.99
N PHE A 113 -5.25 20.53 5.02
CA PHE A 113 -5.91 21.83 5.11
C PHE A 113 -7.42 21.63 5.28
N PRO A 114 -8.00 21.90 6.47
CA PRO A 114 -9.44 21.96 6.66
C PRO A 114 -9.96 23.29 6.11
N LEU A 115 -10.44 23.28 4.87
CA LEU A 115 -11.00 24.47 4.20
C LEU A 115 -12.33 24.89 4.82
N SER A 116 -13.14 23.92 5.26
CA SER A 116 -14.42 24.15 5.94
C SER A 116 -14.77 22.99 6.89
N SER A 117 -15.94 23.03 7.53
CA SER A 117 -16.44 21.92 8.35
C SER A 117 -16.66 20.63 7.54
N CYS A 118 -16.91 20.76 6.23
CA CYS A 118 -17.24 19.65 5.36
C CYS A 118 -16.11 19.32 4.38
N VAL A 119 -15.21 20.27 4.06
CA VAL A 119 -14.18 20.09 3.02
C VAL A 119 -12.79 20.06 3.64
N LYS A 120 -12.00 19.06 3.25
CA LYS A 120 -10.57 18.95 3.60
C LYS A 120 -9.75 18.73 2.33
N LEU A 121 -8.59 19.36 2.23
CA LEU A 121 -7.62 19.15 1.17
C LEU A 121 -6.34 18.58 1.77
N GLY A 122 -5.87 17.46 1.24
CA GLY A 122 -4.63 16.79 1.64
C GLY A 122 -3.60 16.89 0.53
N ILE A 123 -2.34 17.16 0.91
CA ILE A 123 -1.19 17.05 0.02
C ILE A 123 -0.20 16.11 0.70
N VAL A 124 0.28 15.11 -0.02
CA VAL A 124 1.22 14.11 0.51
C VAL A 124 2.36 13.93 -0.47
N ALA A 125 3.58 14.20 -0.01
CA ALA A 125 4.82 13.88 -0.70
C ALA A 125 5.39 12.58 -0.12
N ARG A 126 5.20 11.48 -0.85
CA ARG A 126 5.76 10.16 -0.54
C ARG A 126 7.14 10.03 -1.18
N ASN A 127 8.04 9.33 -0.49
CA ASN A 127 9.40 9.03 -0.96
C ASN A 127 10.19 10.28 -1.34
N LEU A 128 10.12 11.35 -0.53
CA LEU A 128 10.95 12.55 -0.74
C LEU A 128 12.43 12.18 -0.89
N PHE A 129 12.86 11.20 -0.08
CA PHE A 129 14.17 10.59 -0.19
C PHE A 129 14.10 9.16 0.31
N THR A 130 14.23 8.18 -0.60
CA THR A 130 14.15 6.75 -0.26
C THR A 130 15.23 5.93 -0.97
N PRO A 131 16.51 6.04 -0.55
CA PRO A 131 17.57 5.19 -1.07
C PRO A 131 17.32 3.73 -0.72
N THR A 132 17.59 2.85 -1.68
CA THR A 132 17.49 1.41 -1.53
C THR A 132 18.82 0.75 -1.85
N THR A 133 19.10 -0.35 -1.17
CA THR A 133 20.24 -1.21 -1.45
C THR A 133 19.74 -2.62 -1.61
N ARG A 134 20.07 -3.23 -2.74
CA ARG A 134 19.74 -4.61 -3.07
C ARG A 134 21.02 -5.45 -3.12
N SER A 135 21.04 -6.51 -2.34
CA SER A 135 22.11 -7.49 -2.30
C SER A 135 21.56 -8.83 -2.77
N ASP A 136 22.14 -9.38 -3.83
CA ASP A 136 21.73 -10.66 -4.41
C ASP A 136 22.67 -11.77 -3.94
N TYR A 137 22.08 -12.89 -3.53
CA TYR A 137 22.71 -14.12 -3.09
C TYR A 137 22.33 -15.27 -4.02
N THR A 138 23.22 -16.25 -4.15
CA THR A 138 23.00 -17.46 -4.94
C THR A 138 21.84 -18.31 -4.42
N SER A 139 21.67 -18.34 -3.09
CA SER A 139 20.62 -19.09 -2.41
C SER A 139 20.25 -18.45 -1.06
N LEU A 140 19.13 -18.86 -0.46
CA LEU A 140 18.79 -18.45 0.90
C LEU A 140 19.75 -19.04 1.93
N ASP A 141 20.27 -20.25 1.67
CA ASP A 141 21.29 -20.87 2.52
C ASP A 141 22.60 -20.06 2.53
N ALA A 142 23.03 -19.55 1.37
CA ALA A 142 24.19 -18.67 1.27
C ALA A 142 24.01 -17.39 2.11
N PHE A 143 22.80 -16.85 2.18
CA PHE A 143 22.48 -15.72 3.05
C PHE A 143 22.56 -16.09 4.54
N LEU A 144 21.98 -17.22 4.95
CA LEU A 144 22.00 -17.69 6.35
C LEU A 144 23.42 -18.06 6.81
N SER A 145 24.22 -18.62 5.91
CA SER A 145 25.62 -18.98 6.10
C SER A 145 26.59 -17.79 6.02
N LYS A 146 26.07 -16.57 5.76
CA LYS A 146 26.82 -15.30 5.68
C LYS A 146 27.89 -15.29 4.59
N GLU A 147 27.62 -15.95 3.46
CA GLU A 147 28.48 -15.85 2.28
C GLU A 147 28.48 -14.43 1.72
N GLN A 148 29.56 -14.07 1.00
CA GLN A 148 29.70 -12.73 0.44
C GLN A 148 28.68 -12.52 -0.70
N PRO A 149 27.77 -11.54 -0.59
CA PRO A 149 26.80 -11.28 -1.65
C PRO A 149 27.46 -10.73 -2.91
N SER A 150 26.73 -10.79 -4.02
CA SER A 150 27.07 -10.01 -5.22
C SER A 150 27.15 -8.51 -4.89
N PRO A 151 27.92 -7.72 -5.66
CA PRO A 151 28.05 -6.28 -5.42
C PRO A 151 26.68 -5.62 -5.26
N ALA A 152 26.51 -4.90 -4.15
CA ALA A 152 25.23 -4.31 -3.81
C ALA A 152 24.80 -3.27 -4.85
N VAL A 153 23.59 -3.43 -5.38
CA VAL A 153 22.99 -2.50 -6.34
C VAL A 153 22.27 -1.41 -5.56
N LYS A 154 22.67 -0.16 -5.78
CA LYS A 154 21.99 1.01 -5.19
C LYS A 154 20.85 1.44 -6.10
N GLY A 155 19.69 1.68 -5.49
CA GLY A 155 18.52 2.23 -6.16
C GLY A 155 17.94 3.40 -5.36
N ASN A 156 16.92 4.03 -5.91
CA ASN A 156 16.13 5.03 -5.22
C ASN A 156 14.65 4.80 -5.58
N VAL A 157 13.77 4.83 -4.58
CA VAL A 157 12.33 4.78 -4.85
C VAL A 157 11.88 6.18 -5.29
N PRO A 158 11.10 6.28 -6.36
CA PRO A 158 10.63 7.54 -6.90
C PRO A 158 9.81 8.37 -5.91
N MET A 159 10.06 9.69 -5.88
CA MET A 159 9.19 10.64 -5.19
C MET A 159 7.83 10.72 -5.90
N ASP A 160 6.77 10.67 -5.10
CA ASP A 160 5.38 10.66 -5.51
C ASP A 160 4.63 11.77 -4.76
N LEU A 161 4.00 12.68 -5.51
CA LEU A 161 3.21 13.78 -4.95
C LEU A 161 1.72 13.55 -5.25
N SER A 162 0.95 13.26 -4.20
CA SER A 162 -0.51 13.14 -4.26
C SER A 162 -1.20 14.38 -3.71
N VAL A 163 -2.33 14.72 -4.33
CA VAL A 163 -3.27 15.72 -3.82
C VAL A 163 -4.65 15.08 -3.74
N GLY A 164 -5.35 15.31 -2.64
CA GLY A 164 -6.68 14.76 -2.39
C GLY A 164 -7.63 15.79 -1.81
N VAL A 165 -8.91 15.66 -2.13
CA VAL A 165 -10.00 16.47 -1.57
C VAL A 165 -11.05 15.53 -1.00
N GLN A 166 -11.42 15.76 0.25
CA GLN A 166 -12.54 15.10 0.90
C GLN A 166 -13.68 16.09 1.11
N TYR A 167 -14.89 15.69 0.73
CA TYR A 167 -16.14 16.36 1.07
C TYR A 167 -17.03 15.45 1.92
N ALA A 168 -17.42 15.93 3.10
CA ALA A 168 -18.22 15.20 4.07
C ALA A 168 -19.38 16.08 4.56
N PRO A 169 -20.52 16.10 3.84
CA PRO A 169 -21.68 16.89 4.24
C PRO A 169 -22.39 16.26 5.45
N SER A 170 -23.02 17.11 6.28
CA SER A 170 -23.98 16.66 7.29
C SER A 170 -25.28 16.18 6.62
N LEU A 171 -25.81 15.03 7.04
CA LEU A 171 -26.94 14.37 6.37
C LEU A 171 -28.30 14.77 6.99
N GLY A 172 -28.29 15.55 8.07
CA GLY A 172 -29.51 16.08 8.68
C GLY A 172 -30.47 14.97 9.09
N VAL A 173 -31.72 14.99 8.60
CA VAL A 173 -32.73 13.97 8.93
C VAL A 173 -32.35 12.56 8.44
N MET A 174 -31.52 12.45 7.39
CA MET A 174 -31.03 11.16 6.92
C MET A 174 -29.98 10.53 7.85
N GLU A 175 -29.48 11.23 8.86
CA GLU A 175 -28.53 10.71 9.86
C GLU A 175 -29.08 9.54 10.68
N LEU A 176 -30.41 9.40 10.74
CA LEU A 176 -31.07 8.26 11.37
C LEU A 176 -30.73 6.93 10.67
N TYR A 177 -30.53 6.95 9.35
CA TYR A 177 -30.20 5.76 8.55
C TYR A 177 -28.74 5.77 8.09
N PHE A 178 -28.26 6.91 7.61
CA PHE A 178 -26.92 7.12 7.08
C PHE A 178 -26.18 8.12 7.95
N ARG A 179 -25.33 7.65 8.86
CA ARG A 179 -24.68 8.54 9.83
C ARG A 179 -23.60 9.42 9.22
N LYS A 180 -22.89 8.90 8.22
CA LYS A 180 -21.75 9.60 7.60
C LYS A 180 -21.74 9.34 6.11
N LEU A 181 -21.53 10.40 5.34
CA LEU A 181 -21.23 10.35 3.91
C LEU A 181 -19.90 11.05 3.70
N ARG A 182 -18.98 10.40 3.01
CA ARG A 182 -17.71 10.97 2.57
C ARG A 182 -17.56 10.74 1.09
N ILE A 183 -17.23 11.79 0.37
CA ILE A 183 -16.87 11.76 -1.04
C ILE A 183 -15.41 12.21 -1.10
N MET A 184 -14.58 11.47 -1.83
CA MET A 184 -13.15 11.69 -1.93
C MET A 184 -12.77 11.73 -3.39
N VAL A 185 -11.91 12.67 -3.75
CA VAL A 185 -11.31 12.78 -5.08
C VAL A 185 -9.83 12.95 -4.88
N ASP A 186 -9.05 12.04 -5.46
CA ASP A 186 -7.60 12.02 -5.33
C ASP A 186 -6.95 12.09 -6.71
N TYR A 187 -5.80 12.75 -6.77
CA TYR A 187 -4.91 12.75 -7.91
C TYR A 187 -3.53 12.26 -7.45
N ASN A 188 -3.17 11.06 -7.88
CA ASN A 188 -1.96 10.37 -7.44
C ASN A 188 -0.78 10.63 -8.36
N ASP A 189 0.42 10.74 -7.80
CA ASP A 189 1.67 10.89 -8.55
C ASP A 189 1.64 12.00 -9.62
N SER A 190 1.38 13.22 -9.15
CA SER A 190 1.23 14.41 -9.99
C SER A 190 2.53 14.81 -10.69
N LEU A 191 3.68 14.30 -10.24
CA LEU A 191 5.02 14.68 -10.68
C LEU A 191 5.78 13.57 -11.40
N ASP A 192 5.14 12.46 -11.75
CA ASP A 192 5.78 11.33 -12.48
C ASP A 192 6.56 11.77 -13.73
N PHE A 193 6.05 12.76 -14.46
CA PHE A 193 6.64 13.30 -15.68
C PHE A 193 8.00 13.97 -15.43
N LEU A 194 8.20 14.47 -14.21
CA LEU A 194 9.42 15.15 -13.80
C LEU A 194 10.35 14.19 -13.05
N THR A 195 9.80 13.36 -12.17
CA THR A 195 10.60 12.49 -11.30
C THR A 195 11.05 11.24 -12.05
N HIS A 196 10.15 10.57 -12.79
CA HIS A 196 10.40 9.27 -13.43
C HIS A 196 9.68 9.16 -14.79
N PRO A 197 10.13 9.93 -15.80
CA PRO A 197 9.45 10.03 -17.10
C PRO A 197 9.36 8.70 -17.85
N SER A 198 10.25 7.75 -17.58
CA SER A 198 10.27 6.42 -18.22
C SER A 198 9.14 5.50 -17.78
N THR A 199 8.51 5.76 -16.63
CA THR A 199 7.41 4.97 -16.08
C THR A 199 6.13 5.80 -15.94
N ALA A 200 6.09 6.98 -16.56
CA ALA A 200 4.96 7.88 -16.48
C ALA A 200 3.71 7.21 -17.08
N VAL A 201 2.60 7.34 -16.36
CA VAL A 201 1.33 6.70 -16.71
C VAL A 201 0.37 7.78 -17.20
N ASN A 202 -0.60 7.40 -18.04
CA ASN A 202 -1.62 8.33 -18.51
C ASN A 202 -2.25 9.10 -17.32
N PRO A 203 -2.31 10.44 -17.37
CA PRO A 203 -2.89 11.28 -16.31
C PRO A 203 -4.30 10.86 -15.86
N VAL A 204 -5.10 10.26 -16.73
CA VAL A 204 -6.45 9.77 -16.40
C VAL A 204 -6.42 8.63 -15.39
N LEU A 205 -5.39 7.77 -15.44
CA LEU A 205 -5.24 6.63 -14.52
C LEU A 205 -4.88 7.06 -13.09
N LYS A 206 -4.51 8.33 -12.91
CA LYS A 206 -4.11 8.88 -11.61
C LYS A 206 -5.27 9.46 -10.82
N VAL A 207 -6.41 9.69 -11.47
CA VAL A 207 -7.62 10.21 -10.83
C VAL A 207 -8.34 9.06 -10.14
N GLY A 208 -8.58 9.23 -8.84
CA GLY A 208 -9.44 8.38 -8.03
C GLY A 208 -10.66 9.15 -7.56
N ILE A 209 -11.83 8.53 -7.61
CA ILE A 209 -13.06 9.06 -7.02
C ILE A 209 -13.66 7.97 -6.14
N GLY A 210 -13.92 8.27 -4.87
CA GLY A 210 -14.48 7.34 -3.91
C GLY A 210 -15.65 7.95 -3.15
N ALA A 211 -16.60 7.11 -2.76
CA ALA A 211 -17.68 7.43 -1.86
C ALA A 211 -17.75 6.37 -0.76
N GLU A 212 -17.90 6.82 0.48
CA GLU A 212 -18.10 5.98 1.64
C GLU A 212 -19.34 6.41 2.41
N VAL A 213 -20.16 5.44 2.78
CA VAL A 213 -21.39 5.64 3.55
C VAL A 213 -21.37 4.74 4.78
N GLN A 214 -21.61 5.33 5.95
CA GLN A 214 -21.84 4.57 7.18
C GLN A 214 -23.35 4.40 7.37
N VAL A 215 -23.80 3.14 7.34
CA VAL A 215 -25.17 2.75 7.63
C VAL A 215 -25.24 2.33 9.09
N LEU A 216 -26.07 3.04 9.87
CA LEU A 216 -26.14 2.91 11.33
C LEU A 216 -24.76 3.12 11.98
N GLU A 217 -24.33 2.19 12.85
CA GLU A 217 -23.00 2.21 13.49
C GLU A 217 -22.09 1.06 13.03
N VAL A 218 -22.65 0.02 12.42
CA VAL A 218 -21.96 -1.27 12.18
C VAL A 218 -21.46 -1.42 10.74
N LEU A 219 -22.20 -0.91 9.75
CA LEU A 219 -21.91 -1.22 8.35
C LEU A 219 -21.33 0.01 7.62
N TRP A 220 -20.19 -0.19 6.98
CA TRP A 220 -19.58 0.75 6.03
C TRP A 220 -19.71 0.20 4.64
N ILE A 221 -20.24 0.99 3.71
CA ILE A 221 -20.30 0.68 2.29
C ILE A 221 -19.36 1.64 1.56
N ARG A 222 -18.52 1.11 0.67
CA ARG A 222 -17.51 1.86 -0.08
C ARG A 222 -17.64 1.54 -1.55
N ALA A 223 -17.62 2.56 -2.39
CA ALA A 223 -17.60 2.41 -3.84
C ALA A 223 -16.73 3.50 -4.46
N GLY A 224 -16.06 3.21 -5.55
CA GLY A 224 -15.22 4.18 -6.21
C GLY A 224 -14.71 3.72 -7.56
N ILE A 225 -13.99 4.61 -8.21
CA ILE A 225 -13.27 4.41 -9.45
C ILE A 225 -11.82 4.80 -9.18
N SER A 226 -10.89 3.92 -9.51
CA SER A 226 -9.45 4.18 -9.45
C SER A 226 -8.80 3.58 -10.68
N GLN A 227 -7.86 4.29 -11.31
CA GLN A 227 -7.19 3.82 -12.53
C GLN A 227 -8.19 3.42 -13.65
N GLY A 228 -9.33 4.12 -13.74
CA GLY A 228 -10.39 3.81 -14.71
C GLY A 228 -11.18 2.53 -14.44
N LEU A 229 -10.91 1.83 -13.32
CA LEU A 229 -11.57 0.58 -12.94
C LEU A 229 -12.45 0.79 -11.71
N LEU A 230 -13.55 0.04 -11.65
CA LEU A 230 -14.47 0.07 -10.52
C LEU A 230 -13.88 -0.66 -9.31
N ALA A 231 -14.10 -0.08 -8.14
CA ALA A 231 -13.80 -0.66 -6.84
C ALA A 231 -15.02 -0.59 -5.94
N CYS A 232 -15.30 -1.67 -5.21
CA CYS A 232 -16.37 -1.72 -4.23
C CYS A 232 -15.95 -2.52 -3.01
N GLY A 233 -16.55 -2.23 -1.87
CA GLY A 233 -16.25 -2.94 -0.63
C GLY A 233 -17.23 -2.63 0.47
N PHE A 234 -17.18 -3.44 1.52
CA PHE A 234 -17.93 -3.20 2.74
C PHE A 234 -17.06 -3.50 3.96
N GLY A 235 -17.39 -2.85 5.07
CA GLY A 235 -16.76 -3.06 6.37
C GLY A 235 -17.80 -3.26 7.45
N LEU A 236 -17.56 -4.18 8.37
CA LEU A 236 -18.39 -4.44 9.54
C LEU A 236 -17.58 -4.09 10.79
N ASP A 237 -18.10 -3.19 11.61
CA ASP A 237 -17.50 -2.75 12.87
C ASP A 237 -18.32 -3.25 14.05
N TYR A 238 -17.79 -4.26 14.75
CA TYR A 238 -18.37 -4.82 15.98
C TYR A 238 -17.69 -4.28 17.24
N GLY A 239 -16.91 -3.19 17.13
CA GLY A 239 -16.25 -2.50 18.23
C GLY A 239 -14.92 -3.11 18.68
N VAL A 240 -14.85 -4.45 18.82
CA VAL A 240 -13.59 -5.16 19.13
C VAL A 240 -12.96 -5.77 17.87
N ILE A 241 -13.81 -6.20 16.94
CA ILE A 241 -13.41 -6.81 15.68
C ILE A 241 -13.96 -5.97 14.54
N GLN A 242 -13.08 -5.63 13.59
CA GLN A 242 -13.47 -5.00 12.34
C GLN A 242 -13.13 -5.93 11.18
N VAL A 243 -14.12 -6.21 10.35
CA VAL A 243 -13.98 -7.05 9.16
C VAL A 243 -14.16 -6.17 7.93
N ASN A 244 -13.21 -6.20 7.00
CA ASN A 244 -13.26 -5.43 5.77
C ASN A 244 -13.13 -6.36 4.56
N PHE A 245 -13.96 -6.13 3.56
CA PHE A 245 -13.92 -6.81 2.28
C PHE A 245 -13.91 -5.79 1.15
N ALA A 246 -13.03 -5.95 0.18
CA ALA A 246 -12.93 -5.07 -0.97
C ALA A 246 -12.60 -5.84 -2.24
N VAL A 247 -13.19 -5.42 -3.36
CA VAL A 247 -12.87 -5.86 -4.72
C VAL A 247 -12.47 -4.61 -5.49
N TYR A 248 -11.31 -4.63 -6.12
CA TYR A 248 -10.80 -3.47 -6.87
C TYR A 248 -9.97 -3.89 -8.07
N GLY A 249 -10.06 -3.11 -9.14
CA GLY A 249 -9.20 -3.26 -10.32
C GLY A 249 -7.89 -2.49 -10.17
N THR A 250 -6.81 -3.04 -10.71
CA THR A 250 -5.54 -2.33 -10.94
C THR A 250 -5.15 -2.45 -12.40
N GLU A 251 -4.79 -1.34 -13.03
CA GLU A 251 -4.28 -1.32 -14.40
C GLU A 251 -2.75 -1.50 -14.37
N GLN A 252 -2.25 -2.57 -14.96
CA GLN A 252 -0.81 -2.87 -15.01
C GLN A 252 -0.13 -2.31 -16.28
N SER A 253 -0.84 -1.47 -17.02
CA SER A 253 -0.38 -0.83 -18.26
C SER A 253 -0.25 0.68 -18.09
N VAL A 254 0.50 1.30 -19.00
CA VAL A 254 0.65 2.76 -19.12
C VAL A 254 -0.63 3.42 -19.63
N GLU A 255 -1.44 2.66 -20.36
CA GLU A 255 -2.70 3.08 -20.97
C GLU A 255 -3.89 2.34 -20.34
N PRO A 256 -5.06 3.00 -20.22
CA PRO A 256 -6.24 2.42 -19.59
C PRO A 256 -6.80 1.24 -20.39
N GLY A 257 -7.16 0.15 -19.71
CA GLY A 257 -7.96 -0.95 -20.25
C GLY A 257 -7.18 -2.00 -21.03
N ILE A 258 -5.85 -2.00 -21.00
CA ILE A 258 -5.04 -2.98 -21.74
C ILE A 258 -4.78 -4.23 -20.90
N ARG A 259 -4.50 -4.06 -19.61
CA ARG A 259 -4.21 -5.15 -18.66
C ARG A 259 -4.89 -4.87 -17.31
N PRO A 260 -6.24 -4.92 -17.26
CA PRO A 260 -6.96 -4.82 -16.01
C PRO A 260 -6.81 -6.12 -15.20
N VAL A 261 -6.39 -6.01 -13.94
CA VAL A 261 -6.35 -7.11 -12.98
C VAL A 261 -7.30 -6.80 -11.83
N PHE A 262 -8.26 -7.69 -11.57
CA PHE A 262 -9.15 -7.57 -10.42
C PHE A 262 -8.58 -8.29 -9.22
N ASN A 263 -8.49 -7.57 -8.11
CA ASN A 263 -7.98 -8.04 -6.84
C ASN A 263 -9.11 -8.10 -5.82
N ILE A 264 -9.03 -9.08 -4.93
CA ILE A 264 -9.93 -9.23 -3.78
C ILE A 264 -9.07 -9.10 -2.53
N ALA A 265 -9.49 -8.22 -1.62
CA ALA A 265 -8.85 -8.02 -0.33
C ALA A 265 -9.83 -8.33 0.79
N PHE A 266 -9.35 -9.10 1.76
CA PHE A 266 -10.02 -9.37 3.01
C PHE A 266 -9.10 -8.95 4.16
N GLY A 267 -9.65 -8.19 5.10
CA GLY A 267 -8.92 -7.71 6.27
C GLY A 267 -9.73 -7.96 7.54
N LEU A 268 -9.03 -8.39 8.58
CA LEU A 268 -9.59 -8.53 9.93
C LEU A 268 -8.66 -7.77 10.89
N GLU A 269 -9.23 -6.83 11.62
CA GLU A 269 -8.55 -6.02 12.62
C GLU A 269 -9.14 -6.31 13.99
N ILE A 270 -8.27 -6.48 14.98
CA ILE A 270 -8.64 -6.72 16.38
C ILE A 270 -8.06 -5.59 17.20
N THR A 271 -8.94 -4.77 17.78
CA THR A 271 -8.53 -3.63 18.60
C THR A 271 -8.60 -4.03 20.07
N LEU A 272 -7.44 -4.13 20.71
CA LEU A 272 -7.33 -4.31 22.16
C LEU A 272 -7.47 -2.93 22.82
N LYS A 273 -8.52 -2.75 23.64
CA LYS A 273 -8.75 -1.54 24.44
C LYS A 273 -7.95 -1.56 25.75
#